data_AF-A0EEA1-F1
#
_entry.id   AF-A0EEA1-F1
#
_cell.length_a   1.000
_cell.length_b   1.000
_cell.length_c   1.000
_cell.angle_alpha   90.00
_cell.angle_beta   90.00
_cell.angle_gamma   90.00
#
_symmetry.space_group_name_H-M   'P 1'
#
loop_
_entity.id
_entity.type
_entity.pdbx_description
1 polymer ?
#
loop_
_entity_poly.entity_id
_entity_poly.type
_entity_poly.pdbx_seq_one_letter_code
_entity_poly.pdbx_strand_id
1 'polypeptide(L)'
;MPDLEKLVDDITAKKQTVNPSYRLFLTSMPASYFPVSILQNGIKLTTEPPRGLKANLKRSLQDISNEFLDSAAKPEIYHKLVMGLCYFHAIIQERKKFGPLGWNIKYEFNDSDLDTSKTVIKMLLGENDTVPWDAMLYVSGNINYGGRVTDDWDRRCLMTILRKFICNEVLDDHYVFCENNTYRIPEKNVIEEYIKYVESLPMTDDPAVFGMHENANITFQQRESDSILETILSIQPREGGGSSEKTPDQIVLELVKSIQDDLPPLLNKEESNKELWQINPEKNLIPSLSTVLLQELERFNILLSTMGRTLQGLAQAIEGIKWQ
;
A
#
# COMPACT_ATOMS: atom_id res chain seq x y z
N MET A 1 16.38 -7.67 22.29
CA MET A 1 16.97 -9.03 22.32
C MET A 1 18.29 -8.98 23.11
N PRO A 2 18.23 -8.96 24.45
CA PRO A 2 19.39 -8.59 25.29
C PRO A 2 20.53 -9.62 25.28
N ASP A 3 20.19 -10.92 25.24
CA ASP A 3 21.20 -11.98 25.28
C ASP A 3 22.02 -12.04 23.99
N LEU A 4 21.37 -11.84 22.83
CA LEU A 4 22.05 -11.77 21.53
C LEU A 4 22.99 -10.57 21.45
N GLU A 5 22.53 -9.40 21.92
CA GLU A 5 23.33 -8.17 22.00
C GLU A 5 24.59 -8.38 22.83
N LYS A 6 24.43 -8.94 24.04
CA LYS A 6 25.57 -9.26 24.92
C LYS A 6 26.56 -10.24 24.26
N LEU A 7 26.07 -11.27 23.57
CA LEU A 7 26.92 -12.25 22.90
C LEU A 7 27.71 -11.62 21.75
N VAL A 8 27.08 -10.77 20.95
CA VAL A 8 27.73 -10.03 19.85
C VAL A 8 28.75 -9.02 20.39
N ASP A 9 28.43 -8.34 21.49
CA ASP A 9 29.35 -7.41 22.15
C ASP A 9 30.58 -8.13 22.72
N ASP A 10 30.39 -9.30 23.33
CA ASP A 10 31.51 -10.11 23.85
C ASP A 10 32.42 -10.63 22.75
N ILE A 11 31.86 -11.00 21.58
CA ILE A 11 32.63 -11.35 20.37
C ILE A 11 33.41 -10.14 19.86
N THR A 12 32.76 -8.98 19.77
CA THR A 12 33.37 -7.74 19.25
C THR A 12 34.47 -7.22 20.18
N ALA A 13 34.28 -7.33 21.49
CA ALA A 13 35.24 -6.98 22.52
C ALA A 13 36.40 -7.98 22.66
N LYS A 14 36.48 -9.01 21.80
CA LYS A 14 37.51 -10.07 21.81
C LYS A 14 37.64 -10.79 23.16
N LYS A 15 36.55 -10.86 23.93
CA LYS A 15 36.53 -11.64 25.18
C LYS A 15 36.56 -13.16 24.92
N GLN A 16 36.33 -13.57 23.67
CA GLN A 16 36.35 -14.96 23.22
C GLN A 16 37.23 -15.11 21.97
N THR A 17 37.93 -16.24 21.86
CA THR A 17 38.71 -16.60 20.66
C THR A 17 37.76 -17.12 19.57
N VAL A 18 37.54 -16.31 18.54
CA VAL A 18 36.68 -16.67 17.40
C VAL A 18 37.52 -17.03 16.18
N ASN A 19 37.10 -18.04 15.43
CA ASN A 19 37.75 -18.45 14.19
C ASN A 19 37.70 -17.31 13.14
N PRO A 20 38.79 -16.98 12.42
CA PRO A 20 38.79 -15.94 11.39
C PRO A 20 37.76 -16.11 10.26
N SER A 21 37.36 -17.34 9.97
CA SER A 21 36.34 -17.68 8.96
C SER A 21 34.90 -17.63 9.49
N TYR A 22 34.70 -17.38 10.79
CA TYR A 22 33.37 -17.26 11.37
C TYR A 22 32.61 -16.07 10.77
N ARG A 23 31.33 -16.26 10.45
CA ARG A 23 30.41 -15.23 10.02
C ARG A 23 29.07 -15.45 10.71
N LEU A 24 28.47 -14.36 11.21
CA LEU A 24 27.12 -14.36 11.77
C LEU A 24 26.16 -13.75 10.74
N PHE A 25 25.18 -14.53 10.30
CA PHE A 25 24.11 -14.06 9.43
C PHE A 25 22.81 -13.97 10.23
N LEU A 26 22.20 -12.78 10.22
CA LEU A 26 20.91 -12.53 10.88
C LEU A 26 19.92 -12.11 9.80
N THR A 27 18.78 -12.79 9.74
CA THR A 27 17.67 -12.44 8.84
C THR A 27 16.48 -12.03 9.69
N SER A 28 15.98 -10.81 9.50
CA SER A 28 14.84 -10.28 10.24
C SER A 28 14.10 -9.27 9.37
N MET A 29 12.79 -9.16 9.58
CA MET A 29 12.06 -7.96 9.19
C MET A 29 12.51 -6.77 10.06
N PRO A 30 12.43 -5.52 9.56
CA PRO A 30 12.68 -4.34 10.38
C PRO A 30 11.81 -4.37 11.64
N ALA A 31 12.45 -4.28 12.80
CA ALA A 31 11.79 -4.36 14.10
C ALA A 31 12.37 -3.31 15.05
N SER A 32 11.51 -2.51 15.68
CA SER A 32 11.91 -1.42 16.59
C SER A 32 12.67 -1.91 17.82
N TYR A 33 12.51 -3.18 18.20
CA TYR A 33 13.19 -3.82 19.33
C TYR A 33 14.50 -4.52 18.94
N PHE A 34 14.90 -4.46 17.67
CA PHE A 34 16.16 -5.05 17.23
C PHE A 34 17.34 -4.23 17.80
N PRO A 35 18.35 -4.86 18.42
CA PRO A 35 19.44 -4.13 19.07
C PRO A 35 20.20 -3.18 18.14
N VAL A 36 20.28 -1.90 18.55
CA VAL A 36 20.94 -0.84 17.76
C VAL A 36 22.44 -1.09 17.64
N SER A 37 23.08 -1.62 18.68
CA SER A 37 24.50 -2.01 18.71
C SER A 37 24.85 -3.01 17.60
N ILE A 38 24.06 -4.09 17.49
CA ILE A 38 24.21 -5.11 16.44
C ILE A 38 24.01 -4.49 15.05
N LEU A 39 23.01 -3.62 14.90
CA LEU A 39 22.82 -2.90 13.65
C LEU A 39 24.06 -2.06 13.36
N GLN A 40 24.47 -1.14 14.22
CA GLN A 40 25.61 -0.25 13.98
C GLN A 40 26.89 -1.02 13.58
N ASN A 41 27.20 -2.12 14.27
CA ASN A 41 28.41 -2.91 14.05
C ASN A 41 28.32 -3.94 12.90
N GLY A 42 27.12 -4.24 12.41
CA GLY A 42 26.90 -5.23 11.35
C GLY A 42 26.91 -4.66 9.92
N ILE A 43 27.03 -5.56 8.93
CA ILE A 43 26.74 -5.26 7.53
C ILE A 43 25.24 -5.47 7.31
N LYS A 44 24.57 -4.48 6.73
CA LYS A 44 23.13 -4.52 6.44
C LYS A 44 22.94 -4.83 4.97
N LEU A 45 22.22 -5.90 4.67
CA LEU A 45 21.78 -6.24 3.34
C LEU A 45 20.25 -6.16 3.32
N THR A 46 19.70 -5.28 2.49
CA THR A 46 18.26 -5.19 2.26
C THR A 46 17.90 -5.81 0.93
N THR A 47 16.92 -6.71 0.94
CA THR A 47 16.31 -7.26 -0.28
C THR A 47 14.98 -6.55 -0.48
N GLU A 48 14.91 -5.64 -1.45
CA GLU A 48 13.66 -5.00 -1.85
C GLU A 48 13.07 -5.71 -3.07
N PRO A 49 11.73 -5.85 -3.16
CA PRO A 49 11.11 -6.31 -4.39
C PRO A 49 11.42 -5.34 -5.54
N PRO A 50 11.49 -5.83 -6.79
CA PRO A 50 11.69 -4.97 -7.94
C PRO A 50 10.63 -3.87 -8.00
N ARG A 51 11.06 -2.64 -8.29
CA ARG A 51 10.17 -1.50 -8.49
C ARG A 51 9.95 -1.27 -9.98
N GLY A 52 8.72 -0.98 -10.34
CA GLY A 52 8.32 -0.64 -11.70
C GLY A 52 7.82 -1.86 -12.50
N LEU A 53 7.01 -1.58 -13.51
CA LEU A 53 6.30 -2.61 -14.27
C LEU A 53 7.28 -3.53 -14.99
N LYS A 54 8.31 -2.96 -15.62
CA LYS A 54 9.36 -3.70 -16.34
C LYS A 54 10.07 -4.73 -15.47
N ALA A 55 10.44 -4.35 -14.26
CA ALA A 55 11.21 -5.22 -13.36
C ALA A 55 10.34 -6.36 -12.81
N ASN A 56 9.07 -6.07 -12.47
CA ASN A 56 8.12 -7.11 -12.07
C ASN A 56 7.82 -8.08 -13.21
N LEU A 57 7.60 -7.59 -14.44
CA LEU A 57 7.43 -8.44 -15.62
C LEU A 57 8.64 -9.35 -15.84
N LYS A 58 9.86 -8.79 -15.81
CA LYS A 58 11.08 -9.59 -16.00
C LYS A 58 11.19 -10.71 -14.96
N ARG A 59 10.84 -10.42 -13.71
CA ARG A 59 10.78 -11.42 -12.64
C ARG A 59 9.73 -12.50 -12.93
N SER A 60 8.50 -12.12 -13.29
CA SER A 60 7.41 -13.07 -13.57
C SER A 60 7.69 -13.99 -14.76
N LEU A 61 8.52 -13.55 -15.71
CA LEU A 61 8.93 -14.33 -16.89
C LEU A 61 10.16 -15.20 -16.66
N GLN A 62 10.95 -14.93 -15.61
CA GLN A 62 12.25 -15.58 -15.40
C GLN A 62 12.14 -17.10 -15.23
N ASP A 63 11.06 -17.56 -14.60
CA ASP A 63 10.83 -18.98 -14.30
C ASP A 63 9.95 -19.68 -15.37
N ILE A 64 9.64 -19.00 -16.48
CA ILE A 64 8.81 -19.55 -17.56
C ILE A 64 9.72 -20.09 -18.67
N SER A 65 9.47 -21.32 -19.11
CA SER A 65 10.18 -21.94 -20.23
C SER A 65 9.25 -22.16 -21.43
N ASN A 66 9.83 -22.29 -22.64
CA ASN A 66 9.05 -22.62 -23.83
C ASN A 66 8.35 -23.98 -23.68
N GLU A 67 8.99 -24.97 -23.06
CA GLU A 67 8.38 -26.28 -22.79
C GLU A 67 7.14 -26.16 -21.90
N PHE A 68 7.18 -25.27 -20.90
CA PHE A 68 6.02 -25.01 -20.06
C PHE A 68 4.87 -24.40 -20.87
N LEU A 69 5.15 -23.44 -21.74
CA LEU A 69 4.13 -22.78 -22.56
C LEU A 69 3.56 -23.73 -23.64
N ASP A 70 4.40 -24.54 -24.26
CA ASP A 70 4.01 -25.47 -25.34
C ASP A 70 3.29 -26.73 -24.81
N SER A 71 3.35 -26.98 -23.51
CA SER A 71 2.70 -28.14 -22.89
C SER A 71 1.18 -28.03 -22.71
N ALA A 72 0.56 -26.93 -23.15
CA ALA A 72 -0.89 -26.74 -23.09
C ALA A 72 -1.60 -27.37 -24.29
N ALA A 73 -2.88 -27.75 -24.15
CA ALA A 73 -3.67 -28.30 -25.27
C ALA A 73 -3.87 -27.29 -26.41
N LYS A 74 -3.84 -25.99 -26.09
CA LYS A 74 -3.95 -24.87 -27.04
C LYS A 74 -2.77 -23.90 -26.81
N PRO A 75 -1.55 -24.23 -27.28
CA PRO A 75 -0.35 -23.47 -26.97
C PRO A 75 -0.45 -22.00 -27.33
N GLU A 76 -0.84 -21.65 -28.56
CA GLU A 76 -0.88 -20.26 -29.02
C GLU A 76 -1.76 -19.35 -28.14
N ILE A 77 -2.92 -19.85 -27.71
CA ILE A 77 -3.82 -19.14 -26.80
C ILE A 77 -3.20 -19.06 -25.41
N TYR A 78 -2.64 -20.16 -24.92
CA TYR A 78 -2.04 -20.23 -23.59
C TYR A 78 -0.85 -19.29 -23.44
N HIS A 79 0.02 -19.20 -24.45
CA HIS A 79 1.14 -18.25 -24.51
C HIS A 79 0.64 -16.81 -24.28
N LYS A 80 -0.34 -16.36 -25.06
CA LYS A 80 -0.90 -15.00 -24.92
C LYS A 80 -1.57 -14.77 -23.56
N LEU A 81 -2.30 -15.76 -23.04
CA LEU A 81 -2.96 -15.62 -21.73
C LEU A 81 -1.97 -15.60 -20.57
N VAL A 82 -0.88 -16.38 -20.61
CA VAL A 82 0.18 -16.32 -19.60
C VAL A 82 0.85 -14.95 -19.63
N MET A 83 1.10 -14.41 -20.81
CA MET A 83 1.66 -13.05 -20.94
C MET A 83 0.72 -11.98 -20.40
N GLY A 84 -0.57 -12.03 -20.76
CA GLY A 84 -1.59 -11.15 -20.19
C GLY A 84 -1.64 -11.26 -18.66
N LEU A 85 -1.57 -12.47 -18.12
CA LEU A 85 -1.58 -12.72 -16.69
C LEU A 85 -0.32 -12.17 -15.98
N CYS A 86 0.86 -12.27 -16.60
CA CYS A 86 2.09 -11.63 -16.08
C CYS A 86 1.96 -10.10 -16.04
N TYR A 87 1.38 -9.48 -17.07
CA TYR A 87 1.05 -8.05 -17.05
C TYR A 87 0.08 -7.69 -15.94
N PHE A 88 -1.03 -8.43 -15.84
CA PHE A 88 -1.99 -8.26 -14.77
C PHE A 88 -1.31 -8.31 -13.39
N HIS A 89 -0.50 -9.34 -13.15
CA HIS A 89 0.20 -9.55 -11.89
C HIS A 89 1.15 -8.39 -11.55
N ALA A 90 1.97 -7.97 -12.52
CA ALA A 90 2.90 -6.86 -12.34
C ALA A 90 2.16 -5.53 -12.10
N ILE A 91 1.02 -5.31 -12.77
CA ILE A 91 0.18 -4.11 -12.59
C ILE A 91 -0.42 -4.06 -11.19
N ILE A 92 -1.04 -5.14 -10.70
CA ILE A 92 -1.68 -5.14 -9.39
C ILE A 92 -0.66 -5.00 -8.25
N GLN A 93 0.57 -5.52 -8.43
CA GLN A 93 1.69 -5.34 -7.51
C GLN A 93 2.16 -3.88 -7.46
N GLU A 94 2.29 -3.23 -8.62
CA GLU A 94 2.72 -1.83 -8.69
C GLU A 94 1.64 -0.85 -8.26
N ARG A 95 0.35 -1.18 -8.42
CA ARG A 95 -0.76 -0.30 -8.00
C ARG A 95 -0.72 0.08 -6.52
N LYS A 96 -0.06 -0.71 -5.66
CA LYS A 96 0.13 -0.38 -4.24
C LYS A 96 0.84 0.96 -4.01
N LYS A 97 1.64 1.45 -4.97
CA LYS A 97 2.38 2.72 -4.86
C LYS A 97 1.46 3.94 -4.83
N PHE A 98 0.26 3.82 -5.41
CA PHE A 98 -0.73 4.92 -5.46
C PHE A 98 -1.61 5.01 -4.21
N GLY A 99 -1.33 4.23 -3.15
CA GLY A 99 -2.12 4.25 -1.92
C GLY A 99 -3.60 3.97 -2.17
N PRO A 100 -4.53 4.73 -1.55
CA PRO A 100 -5.99 4.53 -1.73
C PRO A 100 -6.49 4.63 -3.17
N LEU A 101 -5.78 5.34 -4.07
CA LEU A 101 -6.14 5.37 -5.50
C LEU A 101 -5.83 4.04 -6.19
N GLY A 102 -4.84 3.31 -5.67
CA GLY A 102 -4.50 1.97 -6.12
C GLY A 102 -5.42 0.91 -5.53
N TRP A 103 -5.44 0.85 -4.19
CA TRP A 103 -6.19 -0.09 -3.36
C TRP A 103 -6.61 0.58 -2.05
N ASN A 104 -7.84 0.34 -1.59
CA ASN A 104 -8.28 0.80 -0.27
C ASN A 104 -7.46 0.12 0.85
N ILE A 105 -7.16 -1.17 0.68
CA ILE A 105 -6.33 -1.95 1.60
C ILE A 105 -5.06 -2.41 0.88
N LYS A 106 -3.91 -2.33 1.55
CA LYS A 106 -2.64 -2.79 0.97
C LYS A 106 -2.59 -4.32 0.95
N TYR A 107 -2.77 -4.90 -0.23
CA TYR A 107 -2.63 -6.34 -0.47
C TYR A 107 -1.21 -6.71 -0.92
N GLU A 108 -0.78 -7.90 -0.53
CA GLU A 108 0.47 -8.50 -0.99
C GLU A 108 0.15 -9.66 -1.93
N PHE A 109 0.29 -9.43 -3.23
CA PHE A 109 0.14 -10.46 -4.27
C PHE A 109 1.50 -11.11 -4.53
N ASN A 110 1.54 -12.44 -4.56
CA ASN A 110 2.77 -13.22 -4.64
C ASN A 110 2.82 -14.13 -5.86
N ASP A 111 4.00 -14.74 -6.08
CA ASP A 111 4.25 -15.61 -7.23
C ASP A 111 3.34 -16.86 -7.21
N SER A 112 2.92 -17.35 -6.02
CA SER A 112 1.97 -18.47 -5.94
C SER A 112 0.58 -18.16 -6.49
N ASP A 113 0.11 -16.91 -6.36
CA ASP A 113 -1.17 -16.49 -6.95
C ASP A 113 -1.10 -16.54 -8.50
N LEU A 114 0.06 -16.15 -9.04
CA LEU A 114 0.36 -16.17 -10.47
C LEU A 114 0.47 -17.62 -10.99
N ASP A 115 1.26 -18.47 -10.35
CA ASP A 115 1.52 -19.84 -10.82
C ASP A 115 0.29 -20.73 -10.72
N THR A 116 -0.52 -20.55 -9.66
CA THR A 116 -1.83 -21.21 -9.54
C THR A 116 -2.74 -20.79 -10.68
N SER A 117 -2.76 -19.50 -11.02
CA SER A 117 -3.59 -18.98 -12.11
C SER A 117 -3.14 -19.48 -13.49
N LYS A 118 -1.83 -19.55 -13.77
CA LYS A 118 -1.30 -20.17 -15.00
C LYS A 118 -1.75 -21.63 -15.11
N THR A 119 -1.61 -22.41 -14.03
CA THR A 119 -1.97 -23.82 -13.97
C THR A 119 -3.47 -24.05 -14.21
N VAL A 120 -4.32 -23.24 -13.57
CA VAL A 120 -5.77 -23.31 -13.75
C VAL A 120 -6.17 -22.97 -15.19
N ILE A 121 -5.60 -21.91 -15.78
CA ILE A 121 -5.88 -21.54 -17.18
C ILE A 121 -5.50 -22.70 -18.11
N LYS A 122 -4.31 -23.30 -17.91
CA LYS A 122 -3.86 -24.45 -18.68
C LYS A 122 -4.84 -25.62 -18.63
N MET A 123 -5.31 -25.96 -17.42
CA MET A 123 -6.29 -27.02 -17.19
C MET A 123 -7.61 -26.72 -17.91
N LEU A 124 -8.16 -25.52 -17.73
CA LEU A 124 -9.43 -25.10 -18.34
C LEU A 124 -9.38 -25.11 -19.87
N LEU A 125 -8.24 -24.74 -20.47
CA LEU A 125 -8.04 -24.81 -21.92
C LEU A 125 -7.99 -26.25 -22.46
N GLY A 126 -7.55 -27.21 -21.64
CA GLY A 126 -7.46 -28.62 -22.00
C GLY A 126 -8.77 -29.39 -21.85
N GLU A 127 -9.61 -29.01 -20.89
CA GLU A 127 -10.88 -29.69 -20.61
C GLU A 127 -12.05 -29.22 -21.48
N ASN A 128 -11.92 -28.06 -22.13
CA ASN A 128 -13.01 -27.42 -22.88
C ASN A 128 -12.62 -27.23 -24.36
N ASP A 129 -13.53 -27.54 -25.30
CA ASP A 129 -13.32 -27.31 -26.73
C ASP A 129 -13.24 -25.82 -27.07
N THR A 130 -14.08 -25.00 -26.44
CA THR A 130 -14.07 -23.53 -26.54
C THR A 130 -13.35 -22.90 -25.36
N VAL A 131 -12.78 -21.71 -25.53
CA VAL A 131 -12.09 -21.00 -24.43
C VAL A 131 -13.11 -20.54 -23.37
N PRO A 132 -13.04 -21.01 -22.12
CA PRO A 132 -14.03 -20.71 -21.09
C PRO A 132 -13.70 -19.40 -20.35
N TRP A 133 -13.89 -18.26 -21.02
CA TRP A 133 -13.51 -16.93 -20.53
C TRP A 133 -14.05 -16.61 -19.13
N ASP A 134 -15.35 -16.83 -18.90
CA ASP A 134 -15.97 -16.53 -17.60
C ASP A 134 -15.42 -17.38 -16.47
N ALA A 135 -15.12 -18.65 -16.73
CA ALA A 135 -14.53 -19.55 -15.74
C ALA A 135 -13.10 -19.10 -15.38
N MET A 136 -12.28 -18.74 -16.38
CA MET A 136 -10.92 -18.23 -16.14
C MET A 136 -10.95 -16.94 -15.33
N LEU A 137 -11.82 -15.99 -15.72
CA LEU A 137 -12.00 -14.73 -14.99
C LEU A 137 -12.46 -14.97 -13.56
N TYR A 138 -13.42 -15.87 -13.35
CA TYR A 138 -13.95 -16.17 -12.03
C TYR A 138 -12.91 -16.83 -11.13
N VAL A 139 -12.21 -17.86 -11.61
CA VAL A 139 -11.24 -18.59 -10.77
C VAL A 139 -10.00 -17.75 -10.53
N SER A 140 -9.40 -17.13 -11.55
CA SER A 140 -8.23 -16.27 -11.35
C SER A 140 -8.59 -15.05 -10.51
N GLY A 141 -9.69 -14.36 -10.81
CA GLY A 141 -10.04 -13.10 -10.19
C GLY A 141 -10.70 -13.21 -8.82
N ASN A 142 -11.71 -14.08 -8.64
CA ASN A 142 -12.43 -14.19 -7.37
C ASN A 142 -11.80 -15.20 -6.40
N ILE A 143 -11.15 -16.25 -6.91
CA ILE A 143 -10.61 -17.31 -6.06
C ILE A 143 -9.11 -17.10 -5.81
N ASN A 144 -8.29 -17.11 -6.86
CA ASN A 144 -6.83 -17.09 -6.70
C ASN A 144 -6.34 -15.75 -6.15
N TYR A 145 -6.61 -14.64 -6.87
CA TYR A 145 -6.24 -13.31 -6.39
C TYR A 145 -7.28 -12.74 -5.41
N GLY A 146 -8.56 -12.97 -5.68
CA GLY A 146 -9.68 -12.44 -4.90
C GLY A 146 -9.77 -13.01 -3.48
N GLY A 147 -9.20 -14.19 -3.22
CA GLY A 147 -9.11 -14.75 -1.87
C GLY A 147 -8.33 -13.89 -0.88
N ARG A 148 -7.46 -12.99 -1.37
CA ARG A 148 -6.73 -11.99 -0.56
C ARG A 148 -7.49 -10.69 -0.38
N VAL A 149 -8.44 -10.41 -1.26
CA VAL A 149 -9.11 -9.11 -1.36
C VAL A 149 -10.38 -9.13 -0.50
N THR A 150 -10.32 -8.38 0.59
CA THR A 150 -11.36 -8.31 1.62
C THR A 150 -12.39 -7.21 1.37
N ASP A 151 -12.03 -6.15 0.64
CA ASP A 151 -12.93 -5.04 0.31
C ASP A 151 -13.64 -5.28 -1.03
N ASP A 152 -14.95 -5.02 -1.09
CA ASP A 152 -15.76 -5.30 -2.28
C ASP A 152 -15.45 -4.33 -3.43
N TRP A 153 -15.06 -3.09 -3.13
CA TRP A 153 -14.66 -2.12 -4.15
C TRP A 153 -13.30 -2.47 -4.76
N ASP A 154 -12.35 -2.88 -3.92
CA ASP A 154 -11.07 -3.42 -4.37
C ASP A 154 -11.27 -4.71 -5.19
N ARG A 155 -12.20 -5.59 -4.80
CA ARG A 155 -12.53 -6.80 -5.59
C ARG A 155 -13.08 -6.44 -6.96
N ARG A 156 -14.00 -5.46 -7.03
CA ARG A 156 -14.51 -4.95 -8.30
C ARG A 156 -13.39 -4.35 -9.17
N CYS A 157 -12.48 -3.60 -8.56
CA CYS A 157 -11.32 -3.02 -9.24
C CYS A 157 -10.42 -4.12 -9.82
N LEU A 158 -10.04 -5.11 -8.99
CA LEU A 158 -9.25 -6.27 -9.40
C LEU A 158 -9.87 -7.00 -10.60
N MET A 159 -11.16 -7.31 -10.53
CA MET A 159 -11.89 -7.98 -11.61
C MET A 159 -11.93 -7.13 -12.89
N THR A 160 -12.07 -5.82 -12.77
CA THR A 160 -12.07 -4.89 -13.91
C THR A 160 -10.71 -4.86 -14.60
N ILE A 161 -9.63 -4.84 -13.82
CA ILE A 161 -8.26 -4.90 -14.36
C ILE A 161 -8.03 -6.25 -15.04
N LEU A 162 -8.40 -7.37 -14.40
CA LEU A 162 -8.20 -8.72 -14.94
C LEU A 162 -8.86 -8.93 -16.30
N ARG A 163 -10.08 -8.41 -16.48
CA ARG A 163 -10.83 -8.49 -17.75
C ARG A 163 -10.11 -7.87 -18.94
N LYS A 164 -9.16 -6.97 -18.72
CA LYS A 164 -8.34 -6.38 -19.78
C LYS A 164 -7.23 -7.31 -20.28
N PHE A 165 -6.85 -8.29 -19.46
CA PHE A 165 -5.73 -9.21 -19.74
C PHE A 165 -6.19 -10.65 -20.02
N ILE A 166 -7.40 -11.01 -19.59
CA ILE A 166 -8.04 -12.28 -19.90
C ILE A 166 -9.34 -11.97 -20.67
N CYS A 167 -9.21 -11.76 -21.97
CA CYS A 167 -10.33 -11.55 -22.88
C CYS A 167 -9.95 -12.01 -24.29
N ASN A 168 -10.95 -12.11 -25.18
CA ASN A 168 -10.76 -12.63 -26.53
C ASN A 168 -9.88 -11.70 -27.38
N GLU A 169 -9.93 -10.39 -27.12
CA GLU A 169 -9.18 -9.35 -27.81
C GLU A 169 -7.67 -9.52 -27.62
N VAL A 170 -7.22 -10.09 -26.49
CA VAL A 170 -5.80 -10.38 -26.21
C VAL A 170 -5.20 -11.36 -27.22
N LEU A 171 -6.04 -12.11 -27.94
CA LEU A 171 -5.60 -13.02 -29.00
C LEU A 171 -5.25 -12.30 -30.31
N ASP A 172 -5.60 -11.02 -30.46
CA ASP A 172 -5.17 -10.18 -31.59
C ASP A 172 -3.78 -9.58 -31.31
N ASP A 173 -2.85 -9.72 -32.26
CA ASP A 173 -1.49 -9.16 -32.17
C ASP A 173 -1.45 -7.62 -32.16
N HIS A 174 -2.54 -6.98 -32.59
CA HIS A 174 -2.71 -5.53 -32.54
C HIS A 174 -3.37 -5.05 -31.25
N TYR A 175 -3.72 -5.95 -30.33
CA TYR A 175 -4.32 -5.56 -29.07
C TYR A 175 -3.29 -4.86 -28.18
N VAL A 176 -3.68 -3.69 -27.68
CA VAL A 176 -2.83 -2.83 -26.86
C VAL A 176 -3.48 -2.62 -25.51
N PHE A 177 -2.67 -2.72 -24.46
CA PHE A 177 -3.12 -2.52 -23.09
C PHE A 177 -3.29 -1.04 -22.72
N CYS A 178 -2.98 -0.08 -23.57
CA CYS A 178 -3.09 1.35 -23.26
C CYS A 178 -2.96 2.20 -24.52
N GLU A 179 -3.43 3.44 -24.45
CA GLU A 179 -3.54 4.34 -25.62
C GLU A 179 -2.19 4.69 -26.27
N ASN A 180 -1.09 4.60 -25.52
CA ASN A 180 0.25 4.97 -25.98
C ASN A 180 0.98 3.89 -26.83
N ASN A 181 0.31 2.78 -27.20
CA ASN A 181 0.88 1.68 -28.00
C ASN A 181 2.16 1.01 -27.47
N THR A 182 2.55 1.32 -26.22
CA THR A 182 3.83 0.88 -25.64
C THR A 182 3.72 -0.47 -24.96
N TYR A 183 2.55 -0.83 -24.44
CA TYR A 183 2.33 -2.07 -23.70
C TYR A 183 1.39 -2.99 -24.49
N ARG A 184 1.96 -4.06 -25.05
CA ARG A 184 1.24 -5.11 -25.80
C ARG A 184 1.90 -6.47 -25.60
N ILE A 185 1.28 -7.52 -26.14
CA ILE A 185 1.90 -8.84 -26.27
C ILE A 185 2.59 -8.92 -27.64
N PRO A 186 3.87 -9.30 -27.73
CA PRO A 186 4.53 -9.55 -29.00
C PRO A 186 3.89 -10.70 -29.79
N GLU A 187 3.90 -10.63 -31.12
CA GLU A 187 3.31 -11.65 -32.03
C GLU A 187 3.96 -13.03 -31.90
N LYS A 188 5.25 -13.07 -31.57
CA LYS A 188 6.00 -14.33 -31.48
C LYS A 188 5.76 -15.02 -30.15
N ASN A 189 5.24 -16.23 -30.21
CA ASN A 189 5.03 -17.15 -29.07
C ASN A 189 6.34 -17.81 -28.62
N VAL A 190 7.34 -17.01 -28.25
CA VAL A 190 8.67 -17.49 -27.81
C VAL A 190 9.13 -16.65 -26.62
N ILE A 191 9.49 -17.30 -25.51
CA ILE A 191 9.80 -16.61 -24.25
C ILE A 191 10.99 -15.65 -24.38
N GLU A 192 11.99 -15.98 -25.18
CA GLU A 192 13.17 -15.13 -25.40
C GLU A 192 12.79 -13.80 -26.06
N GLU A 193 11.82 -13.80 -26.97
CA GLU A 193 11.34 -12.58 -27.62
C GLU A 193 10.48 -11.74 -26.66
N TYR A 194 9.72 -12.39 -25.77
CA TYR A 194 9.01 -11.71 -24.68
C TYR A 194 9.97 -11.03 -23.71
N ILE A 195 11.04 -11.70 -23.30
CA ILE A 195 12.06 -11.13 -22.42
C ILE A 195 12.71 -9.92 -23.10
N LYS A 196 13.12 -10.04 -24.38
CA LYS A 196 13.67 -8.90 -25.15
C LYS A 196 12.69 -7.73 -25.24
N TYR A 197 11.40 -8.01 -25.45
CA TYR A 197 10.38 -6.97 -25.49
C TYR A 197 10.27 -6.25 -24.15
N VAL A 198 10.20 -7.01 -23.03
CA VAL A 198 10.16 -6.43 -21.68
C VAL A 198 11.42 -5.60 -21.41
N GLU A 199 12.59 -6.04 -21.87
CA GLU A 199 13.84 -5.28 -21.77
C GLU A 199 13.82 -3.97 -22.58
N SER A 200 13.03 -3.89 -23.64
CA SER A 200 12.84 -2.66 -24.42
C SER A 200 11.85 -1.66 -23.80
N LEU A 201 11.06 -2.08 -22.79
CA LEU A 201 10.10 -1.19 -22.13
C LEU A 201 10.78 -0.02 -21.39
N PRO A 202 10.10 1.13 -21.27
CA PRO A 202 10.61 2.28 -20.54
C PRO A 202 10.82 1.94 -19.05
N MET A 203 11.78 2.61 -18.42
CA MET A 203 12.04 2.48 -16.98
C MET A 203 10.99 3.21 -16.13
N THR A 204 10.42 4.29 -16.67
CA THR A 204 9.34 5.03 -16.03
C THR A 204 8.01 4.52 -16.56
N ASP A 205 7.14 4.09 -15.65
CA ASP A 205 5.83 3.58 -16.01
C ASP A 205 4.86 4.73 -16.31
N ASP A 206 4.12 4.61 -17.41
CA ASP A 206 3.03 5.54 -17.72
C ASP A 206 1.79 5.22 -16.83
N PRO A 207 1.21 6.20 -16.10
CA PRO A 207 -0.01 6.01 -15.31
C PRO A 207 -1.18 5.35 -16.08
N ALA A 208 -1.27 5.57 -17.39
CA ALA A 208 -2.28 4.98 -18.24
C ALA A 208 -2.23 3.45 -18.27
N VAL A 209 -1.05 2.82 -18.09
CA VAL A 209 -0.93 1.35 -18.02
C VAL A 209 -1.65 0.78 -16.81
N PHE A 210 -1.71 1.55 -15.71
CA PHE A 210 -2.45 1.18 -14.51
C PHE A 210 -3.93 1.57 -14.59
N GLY A 211 -4.37 2.21 -15.69
CA GLY A 211 -5.72 2.78 -15.82
C GLY A 211 -5.94 4.00 -14.92
N MET A 212 -4.89 4.79 -14.68
CA MET A 212 -4.92 5.97 -13.82
C MET A 212 -4.63 7.25 -14.61
N HIS A 213 -5.16 8.36 -14.10
CA HIS A 213 -4.83 9.70 -14.59
C HIS A 213 -3.41 10.11 -14.16
N GLU A 214 -2.77 10.99 -14.92
CA GLU A 214 -1.41 11.48 -14.66
C GLU A 214 -1.24 12.11 -13.25
N ASN A 215 -2.31 12.71 -12.72
CA ASN A 215 -2.38 13.24 -11.35
C ASN A 215 -2.03 12.18 -10.28
N ALA A 216 -2.32 10.90 -10.51
CA ALA A 216 -1.94 9.84 -9.58
C ALA A 216 -0.41 9.75 -9.41
N ASN A 217 0.33 9.98 -10.50
CA ASN A 217 1.78 10.03 -10.47
C ASN A 217 2.29 11.25 -9.71
N ILE A 218 1.64 12.41 -9.87
CA ILE A 218 1.98 13.63 -9.13
C ILE A 218 1.83 13.41 -7.62
N THR A 219 0.69 12.85 -7.18
CA THR A 219 0.46 12.55 -5.76
C THR A 219 1.47 11.53 -5.22
N PHE A 220 1.80 10.50 -6.01
CA PHE A 220 2.83 9.54 -5.63
C PHE A 220 4.21 10.19 -5.47
N GLN A 221 4.64 10.98 -6.46
CA GLN A 221 5.94 11.68 -6.42
C GLN A 221 6.02 12.70 -5.29
N GLN A 222 4.93 13.40 -5.00
CA GLN A 222 4.85 14.31 -3.85
C GLN A 222 5.06 13.55 -2.55
N ARG A 223 4.37 12.41 -2.36
CA ARG A 223 4.52 11.58 -1.15
C ARG A 223 5.93 11.03 -0.97
N GLU A 224 6.56 10.54 -2.03
CA GLU A 224 7.96 10.08 -1.97
C GLU A 224 8.90 11.24 -1.63
N SER A 225 8.66 12.41 -2.21
CA SER A 225 9.45 13.63 -1.92
C SER A 225 9.30 14.04 -0.46
N ASP A 226 8.08 14.09 0.06
CA ASP A 226 7.79 14.41 1.46
C ASP A 226 8.47 13.41 2.41
N SER A 227 8.39 12.10 2.10
CA SER A 227 9.06 11.06 2.90
C SER A 227 10.59 11.22 2.91
N ILE A 228 11.20 11.59 1.79
CA ILE A 228 12.64 11.85 1.70
C ILE A 228 12.99 13.09 2.52
N LEU A 229 12.22 14.17 2.40
CA LEU A 229 12.44 15.41 3.14
C LEU A 229 12.29 15.20 4.65
N GLU A 230 11.26 14.49 5.10
CA GLU A 230 11.07 14.12 6.51
C GLU A 230 12.26 13.30 7.02
N THR A 231 12.74 12.34 6.22
CA THR A 231 13.93 11.54 6.56
C THR A 231 15.16 12.41 6.70
N ILE A 232 15.41 13.33 5.76
CA ILE A 232 16.52 14.29 5.82
C ILE A 232 16.42 15.16 7.09
N LEU A 233 15.25 15.73 7.37
CA LEU A 233 15.00 16.56 8.55
C LEU A 233 15.22 15.78 9.85
N SER A 234 14.86 14.49 9.89
CA SER A 234 15.06 13.62 11.06
C SER A 234 16.54 13.32 11.36
N ILE A 235 17.40 13.34 10.34
CA ILE A 235 18.84 13.09 10.47
C ILE A 235 19.61 14.39 10.75
N GLN A 236 19.01 15.55 10.48
CA GLN A 236 19.67 16.84 10.67
C GLN A 236 20.01 17.08 12.14
N PRO A 237 21.29 17.39 12.48
CA PRO A 237 21.69 17.66 13.85
C PRO A 237 20.96 18.91 14.37
N ARG A 238 20.22 18.74 15.46
CA ARG A 238 19.43 19.80 16.11
C ARG A 238 20.26 20.90 16.78
N GLU A 239 21.59 20.82 16.71
CA GLU A 239 22.51 21.71 17.41
C GLU A 239 23.02 22.88 16.55
N GLY A 240 22.63 23.00 15.28
CA GLY A 240 23.15 24.05 14.41
C GLY A 240 22.08 24.64 13.49
N GLY A 241 21.42 25.72 13.94
CA GLY A 241 20.61 26.53 13.02
C GLY A 241 19.68 27.53 13.70
N GLY A 242 20.15 28.76 13.88
CA GLY A 242 19.34 29.96 14.08
C GLY A 242 18.80 30.14 15.49
N SER A 243 19.14 31.28 16.09
CA SER A 243 18.32 31.91 17.14
C SER A 243 16.92 32.15 16.58
N SER A 244 16.04 31.13 16.65
CA SER A 244 14.61 31.39 16.59
C SER A 244 14.30 32.29 17.77
N GLU A 245 13.67 33.43 17.49
CA GLU A 245 13.32 34.45 18.48
C GLU A 245 12.42 33.87 19.59
N LYS A 246 11.78 32.72 19.31
CA LYS A 246 10.91 31.99 20.23
C LYS A 246 11.50 30.63 20.57
N THR A 247 11.43 30.26 21.85
CA THR A 247 11.77 28.91 22.30
C THR A 247 10.72 27.89 21.82
N PRO A 248 11.06 26.59 21.71
CA PRO A 248 10.09 25.55 21.35
C PRO A 248 8.83 25.59 22.23
N ASP A 249 9.01 25.85 23.53
CA ASP A 249 7.93 25.98 24.50
C ASP A 249 7.01 27.18 24.21
N GLN A 250 7.56 28.32 23.78
CA GLN A 250 6.78 29.49 23.40
C GLN A 250 5.96 29.25 22.13
N ILE A 251 6.53 28.54 21.15
CA ILE A 251 5.81 28.15 19.93
C ILE A 251 4.62 27.24 20.27
N VAL A 252 4.84 26.27 21.16
CA VAL A 252 3.77 25.36 21.61
C VAL A 252 2.69 26.14 22.37
N LEU A 253 3.06 27.06 23.26
CA LEU A 253 2.09 27.88 24.00
C LEU A 253 1.25 28.78 23.08
N GLU A 254 1.84 29.38 22.04
CA GLU A 254 1.10 30.16 21.04
C GLU A 254 0.12 29.29 20.27
N LEU A 255 0.54 28.08 19.86
CA LEU A 255 -0.33 27.15 19.17
C LEU A 255 -1.47 26.67 20.07
N VAL A 256 -1.20 26.38 21.34
CA VAL A 256 -2.22 26.00 22.33
C VAL A 256 -3.26 27.10 22.49
N LYS A 257 -2.83 28.37 22.59
CA LYS A 257 -3.76 29.51 22.67
C LYS A 257 -4.59 29.65 21.40
N SER A 258 -3.97 29.58 20.22
CA SER A 258 -4.69 29.63 18.94
C SER A 258 -5.78 28.55 18.86
N ILE A 259 -5.46 27.31 19.24
CA ILE A 259 -6.43 26.21 19.20
C ILE A 259 -7.52 26.38 20.26
N GLN A 260 -7.19 26.92 21.44
CA GLN A 260 -8.18 27.21 22.48
C GLN A 260 -9.14 28.33 22.06
N ASP A 261 -8.64 29.37 21.39
CA ASP A 261 -9.45 30.49 20.89
C ASP A 261 -10.35 30.05 19.72
N ASP A 262 -9.88 29.12 18.89
CA ASP A 262 -10.65 28.54 17.79
C ASP A 262 -11.66 27.46 18.24
N LEU A 263 -11.61 27.03 19.50
CA LEU A 263 -12.49 25.97 20.00
C LEU A 263 -13.93 26.51 20.15
N PRO A 264 -14.94 25.89 19.51
CA PRO A 264 -16.32 26.34 19.67
C PRO A 264 -16.82 26.11 21.09
N PRO A 265 -17.79 26.92 21.58
CA PRO A 265 -18.44 26.68 22.86
C PRO A 265 -19.18 25.34 22.85
N LEU A 266 -19.47 24.82 24.05
CA LEU A 266 -20.25 23.60 24.20
C LEU A 266 -21.61 23.75 23.51
N LEU A 267 -21.99 22.72 22.76
CA LEU A 267 -23.20 22.73 21.96
C LEU A 267 -24.40 22.49 22.88
N ASN A 268 -25.28 23.49 22.98
CA ASN A 268 -26.46 23.43 23.82
C ASN A 268 -27.70 22.99 23.02
N LYS A 269 -28.49 22.10 23.62
CA LYS A 269 -29.79 21.68 23.06
C LYS A 269 -30.74 22.88 22.89
N GLU A 270 -30.65 23.87 23.76
CA GLU A 270 -31.55 25.03 23.80
C GLU A 270 -31.33 26.01 22.63
N GLU A 271 -30.13 26.01 22.05
CA GLU A 271 -29.77 26.84 20.88
C GLU A 271 -30.18 26.18 19.55
N SER A 272 -30.58 24.91 19.59
CA SER A 272 -30.98 24.17 18.39
C SER A 272 -32.46 24.41 18.03
N ASN A 273 -32.82 24.20 16.76
CA ASN A 273 -34.18 24.49 16.27
C ASN A 273 -35.25 23.71 17.06
N LYS A 274 -36.16 24.44 17.71
CA LYS A 274 -37.26 23.91 18.54
C LYS A 274 -38.18 22.94 17.78
N GLU A 275 -38.26 23.08 16.46
CA GLU A 275 -39.05 22.20 15.58
C GLU A 275 -38.52 20.77 15.54
N LEU A 276 -37.22 20.56 15.73
CA LEU A 276 -36.62 19.21 15.75
C LEU A 276 -37.02 18.43 17.00
N TRP A 277 -37.42 19.11 18.08
CA TRP A 277 -37.71 18.47 19.36
C TRP A 277 -39.20 18.26 19.62
N GLN A 278 -40.04 18.55 18.62
CA GLN A 278 -41.48 18.34 18.73
C GLN A 278 -41.78 16.83 18.73
N ILE A 279 -42.47 16.38 19.78
CA ILE A 279 -42.93 15.00 19.91
C ILE A 279 -44.00 14.77 18.85
N ASN A 280 -43.84 13.72 18.03
CA ASN A 280 -44.88 13.39 17.06
C ASN A 280 -46.12 12.89 17.82
N PRO A 281 -47.27 13.59 17.74
CA PRO A 281 -48.45 13.29 18.55
C PRO A 281 -49.09 11.94 18.21
N GLU A 282 -48.84 11.37 17.02
CA GLU A 282 -49.39 10.07 16.64
C GLU A 282 -48.63 8.88 17.25
N LYS A 283 -47.34 9.06 17.56
CA LYS A 283 -46.45 7.96 18.01
C LYS A 283 -45.88 8.18 19.41
N ASN A 284 -46.14 9.31 20.07
CA ASN A 284 -45.55 9.70 21.36
C ASN A 284 -44.02 9.53 21.40
N LEU A 285 -43.36 9.71 20.25
CA LEU A 285 -41.93 9.50 20.08
C LEU A 285 -41.28 10.78 19.55
N ILE A 286 -40.07 11.04 20.04
CA ILE A 286 -39.18 12.05 19.49
C ILE A 286 -38.74 11.56 18.09
N PRO A 287 -38.62 12.43 17.08
CA PRO A 287 -38.11 12.04 15.77
C PRO A 287 -36.73 11.40 15.87
N SER A 288 -36.47 10.35 15.08
CA SER A 288 -35.21 9.59 15.12
C SER A 288 -33.98 10.47 14.87
N LEU A 289 -34.11 11.48 14.01
CA LEU A 289 -33.05 12.46 13.74
C LEU A 289 -32.64 13.22 15.02
N SER A 290 -33.62 13.59 15.85
CA SER A 290 -33.39 14.36 17.07
C SER A 290 -32.74 13.51 18.16
N THR A 291 -33.07 12.21 18.21
CA THR A 291 -32.36 11.25 19.07
C THR A 291 -30.90 11.11 18.67
N VAL A 292 -30.62 10.97 17.37
CA VAL A 292 -29.23 10.91 16.85
C VAL A 292 -28.49 12.22 17.14
N LEU A 293 -29.13 13.36 16.89
CA LEU A 293 -28.56 14.68 17.17
C LEU A 293 -28.19 14.84 18.64
N LEU A 294 -29.03 14.37 19.57
CA LEU A 294 -28.75 14.42 21.00
C LEU A 294 -27.52 13.57 21.37
N GLN A 295 -27.35 12.39 20.77
CA GLN A 295 -26.17 11.55 20.98
C GLN A 295 -24.90 12.17 20.39
N GLU A 296 -24.99 12.75 19.20
CA GLU A 296 -23.87 13.44 18.57
C GLU A 296 -23.47 14.69 19.37
N LEU A 297 -24.43 15.50 19.83
CA LEU A 297 -24.18 16.65 20.72
C LEU A 297 -23.41 16.23 21.98
N GLU A 298 -23.84 15.15 22.63
CA GLU A 298 -23.15 14.63 23.81
C GLU A 298 -21.71 14.20 23.46
N ARG A 299 -21.51 13.47 22.36
CA ARG A 299 -20.18 13.05 21.91
C ARG A 299 -19.25 14.23 21.57
N PHE A 300 -19.74 15.22 20.85
CA PHE A 300 -18.98 16.43 20.51
C PHE A 300 -18.64 17.23 21.78
N ASN A 301 -19.56 17.34 22.74
CA ASN A 301 -19.28 18.01 24.00
C ASN A 301 -18.23 17.27 24.85
N ILE A 302 -18.24 15.93 24.85
CA ILE A 302 -17.17 15.13 25.49
C ILE A 302 -15.83 15.38 24.79
N LEU A 303 -15.80 15.47 23.46
CA LEU A 303 -14.58 15.77 22.70
C LEU A 303 -14.07 17.18 23.01
N LEU A 304 -14.93 18.21 22.93
CA LEU A 304 -14.57 19.61 23.19
C LEU A 304 -14.06 19.81 24.62
N SER A 305 -14.74 19.22 25.61
CA SER A 305 -14.28 19.28 27.01
C SER A 305 -12.96 18.56 27.22
N THR A 306 -12.74 17.43 26.55
CA THR A 306 -11.46 16.71 26.59
C THR A 306 -10.35 17.54 25.96
N MET A 307 -10.56 18.11 24.78
CA MET A 307 -9.61 18.99 24.09
C MET A 307 -9.26 20.21 24.93
N GLY A 308 -10.27 20.92 25.46
CA GLY A 308 -10.06 22.09 26.31
C GLY A 308 -9.23 21.75 27.55
N ARG A 309 -9.56 20.64 28.23
CA ARG A 309 -8.82 20.17 29.41
C ARG A 309 -7.38 19.77 29.07
N THR A 310 -7.15 19.04 27.97
CA THR A 310 -5.80 18.60 27.60
C THR A 310 -4.92 19.77 27.12
N LEU A 311 -5.50 20.74 26.41
CA LEU A 311 -4.80 21.96 25.99
C LEU A 311 -4.42 22.82 27.21
N GLN A 312 -5.34 23.00 28.16
CA GLN A 312 -5.06 23.72 29.40
C GLN A 312 -3.99 23.00 30.23
N GLY A 313 -4.08 21.67 30.34
CA GLY A 313 -3.07 20.87 31.03
C GLY A 313 -1.69 20.95 30.38
N LEU A 314 -1.63 21.03 29.04
CA LEU A 314 -0.37 21.22 28.31
C LEU A 314 0.24 22.60 28.59
N ALA A 315 -0.57 23.67 28.54
CA ALA A 315 -0.11 25.02 28.87
C ALA A 315 0.44 25.10 30.32
N GLN A 316 -0.32 24.56 31.29
CA GLN A 316 0.10 24.51 32.69
C GLN A 316 1.37 23.69 32.90
N ALA A 317 1.53 22.57 32.19
CA ALA A 317 2.72 21.73 32.27
C ALA A 317 3.98 22.45 31.77
N ILE A 318 3.87 23.24 30.69
CA ILE A 318 4.97 24.05 30.16
C ILE A 318 5.30 25.20 31.13
N GLU A 319 4.29 25.82 31.74
CA GLU A 319 4.46 26.88 32.75
C GLU A 319 4.93 26.34 34.12
N GLY A 320 5.01 25.02 34.31
CA GLY A 320 5.47 24.38 35.54
C GLY A 320 4.46 24.38 36.69
N ILE A 321 3.17 24.63 36.42
CA ILE A 321 2.10 24.66 37.42
C ILE A 321 1.56 23.23 37.59
N LYS A 322 1.76 22.64 38.76
CA LYS A 322 1.26 21.27 39.07
C LYS A 322 -0.27 21.24 39.16
N TRP A 323 -0.85 20.16 38.62
CA TRP A 323 -2.24 19.75 38.81
C TRP A 323 -2.62 19.75 40.29
N GLN A 324 -3.64 20.54 40.67
CA GLN A 324 -4.40 20.38 41.92
C GLN A 324 -5.78 19.83 41.61
#